data_AF-X0UC08-F1
#
_entry.id   AF-X0UC08-F1
#
_cell.length_a   1.000
_cell.length_b   1.000
_cell.length_c   1.000
_cell.angle_alpha   90.00
_cell.angle_beta   90.00
_cell.angle_gamma   90.00
#
_symmetry.space_group_name_H-M   'P 1'
#
loop_
_entity.id
_entity.type
_entity.pdbx_description
1 polymer ?
#
loop_
_entity_poly.entity_id
_entity_poly.type
_entity_poly.pdbx_seq_one_letter_code
_entity_poly.pdbx_strand_id
1 'polypeptide(L)'
;MSQQAYVRPTSAVQSVVKPFADLLLAKNKTSAVIRLSLVGVSFVLYWFIIVLLADFPGELPLEWQLRLPTIVYILINTFLPFFHPRVLVHLLPVVAAILCGLFIGSLYLTDLFELDSFWVAANYLVGALFGLGYPTLMINRGDINDLEAEHSNNPLLRIGGPGYI
;
A
#
# COMPACT_ATOMS: atom_id res chain seq x y z
N MET A 1 -6.93 -12.48 54.82
CA MET A 1 -5.92 -12.79 53.79
C MET A 1 -6.49 -12.39 52.44
N SER A 2 -6.11 -11.23 51.92
CA SER A 2 -6.54 -10.74 50.61
C SER A 2 -5.77 -11.45 49.50
N GLN A 3 -6.47 -12.22 48.67
CA GLN A 3 -5.91 -12.73 47.43
C GLN A 3 -5.71 -11.54 46.48
N GLN A 4 -4.49 -11.01 46.42
CA GLN A 4 -4.10 -10.13 45.32
C GLN A 4 -4.07 -10.98 44.05
N ALA A 5 -5.02 -10.71 43.15
CA ALA A 5 -5.06 -11.31 41.83
C ALA A 5 -3.77 -10.95 41.10
N TYR A 6 -2.95 -11.97 40.81
CA TYR A 6 -1.75 -11.83 40.01
C TYR A 6 -2.17 -11.55 38.56
N VAL A 7 -2.27 -10.27 38.18
CA VAL A 7 -2.54 -9.86 36.81
C VAL A 7 -1.38 -10.34 35.94
N ARG A 8 -1.58 -11.40 35.16
CA ARG A 8 -0.56 -11.90 34.24
C ARG A 8 -0.17 -10.76 33.27
N PRO A 9 1.12 -10.45 33.11
CA PRO A 9 1.57 -9.33 32.26
C PRO A 9 1.14 -9.47 30.79
N THR A 10 0.78 -10.68 30.36
CA THR A 10 0.21 -10.95 29.03
C THR A 10 -1.15 -10.25 28.80
N SER A 11 -1.96 -10.05 29.85
CA SER A 11 -3.28 -9.42 29.72
C SER A 11 -3.21 -7.91 29.42
N ALA A 12 -2.21 -7.21 29.99
CA ALA A 12 -1.99 -5.79 29.78
C ALA A 12 -1.37 -5.49 28.40
N VAL A 13 -0.47 -6.35 27.93
CA VAL A 13 0.09 -6.21 26.57
C VAL A 13 -0.96 -6.55 25.52
N GLN A 14 -1.76 -7.59 25.74
CA GLN A 14 -2.84 -7.95 24.82
C GLN A 14 -3.94 -6.88 24.74
N SER A 15 -4.28 -6.20 25.83
CA SER A 15 -5.30 -5.15 25.81
C SER A 15 -4.87 -3.91 25.03
N VAL A 16 -3.56 -3.62 24.98
CA VAL A 16 -3.00 -2.52 24.18
C VAL A 16 -2.78 -2.92 22.73
N VAL A 17 -2.21 -4.10 22.46
CA VAL A 17 -1.81 -4.52 21.10
C VAL A 17 -3.00 -4.95 20.25
N LYS A 18 -4.00 -5.63 20.83
CA LYS A 18 -5.15 -6.15 20.11
C LYS A 18 -5.93 -5.09 19.33
N PRO A 19 -6.28 -3.90 19.87
CA PRO A 19 -6.99 -2.89 19.09
C PRO A 19 -6.16 -2.36 17.90
N PHE A 20 -4.85 -2.23 18.03
CA PHE A 20 -3.99 -1.85 16.90
C PHE A 20 -3.90 -2.97 15.85
N ALA A 21 -3.79 -4.22 16.29
CA ALA A 21 -3.80 -5.37 15.41
C ALA A 21 -5.13 -5.50 14.67
N ASP A 22 -6.27 -5.32 15.35
CA ASP A 22 -7.59 -5.36 14.74
C ASP A 22 -7.76 -4.19 13.75
N LEU A 23 -7.27 -2.99 14.09
CA LEU A 23 -7.30 -1.83 13.20
C LEU A 23 -6.43 -2.00 11.95
N LEU A 24 -5.26 -2.63 12.07
CA LEU A 24 -4.33 -2.83 10.95
C LEU A 24 -4.55 -4.12 10.17
N LEU A 25 -5.11 -5.17 10.76
CA LEU A 25 -5.24 -6.51 10.16
C LEU A 25 -6.68 -6.91 9.85
N ALA A 26 -7.68 -6.12 10.23
CA ALA A 26 -9.04 -6.41 9.83
C ALA A 26 -9.20 -6.43 8.30
N LYS A 27 -10.13 -7.28 7.85
CA LYS A 27 -10.47 -7.53 6.44
C LYS A 27 -11.39 -6.47 5.84
N ASN A 28 -11.56 -5.32 6.49
CA ASN A 28 -12.45 -4.26 6.02
C ASN A 28 -11.70 -3.22 5.18
N LYS A 29 -12.46 -2.42 4.42
CA LYS A 29 -11.91 -1.36 3.55
C LYS A 29 -11.16 -0.29 4.35
N THR A 30 -11.65 0.08 5.53
CA THR A 30 -11.05 1.11 6.39
C THR A 30 -9.63 0.74 6.81
N SER A 31 -9.42 -0.49 7.29
CA SER A 31 -8.12 -1.03 7.66
C SER A 31 -7.16 -1.10 6.47
N ALA A 32 -7.67 -1.41 5.27
CA ALA A 32 -6.87 -1.39 4.05
C ALA A 32 -6.40 0.03 3.69
N VAL A 33 -7.28 1.03 3.81
CA VAL A 33 -6.92 2.45 3.62
C VAL A 33 -5.91 2.92 4.67
N ILE A 34 -6.04 2.45 5.92
CA ILE A 34 -5.07 2.78 6.98
C ILE A 34 -3.71 2.18 6.65
N ARG A 35 -3.63 0.92 6.20
CA ARG A 35 -2.37 0.30 5.75
C ARG A 35 -1.74 1.07 4.59
N LEU A 36 -2.54 1.46 3.60
CA LEU A 36 -2.07 2.28 2.48
C LEU A 36 -1.55 3.65 2.96
N SER A 37 -2.30 4.31 3.85
CA SER A 37 -1.90 5.61 4.39
C SER A 37 -0.62 5.50 5.20
N LEU A 38 -0.47 4.45 6.01
CA LEU A 38 0.72 4.21 6.80
C LEU A 38 1.96 3.99 5.92
N VAL A 39 1.83 3.14 4.88
CA VAL A 39 2.92 2.90 3.92
C VAL A 39 3.24 4.16 3.14
N GLY A 40 2.22 4.88 2.63
CA GLY A 40 2.39 6.09 1.85
C GLY A 40 3.02 7.23 2.65
N VAL A 41 2.53 7.51 3.85
CA VAL A 41 3.10 8.55 4.73
C VAL A 41 4.53 8.18 5.12
N SER A 42 4.79 6.93 5.51
CA SER A 42 6.13 6.48 5.85
C SER A 42 7.10 6.61 4.67
N PHE A 43 6.64 6.28 3.46
CA PHE A 43 7.43 6.43 2.24
C PHE A 43 7.73 7.90 1.91
N VAL A 44 6.75 8.80 1.99
CA VAL A 44 6.93 10.24 1.75
C VAL A 44 7.88 10.85 2.78
N LEU A 45 7.71 10.49 4.07
CA LEU A 45 8.60 10.95 5.13
C LEU A 45 10.03 10.45 4.90
N TYR A 46 10.19 9.16 4.55
CA TYR A 46 11.49 8.60 4.23
C TYR A 46 12.15 9.32 3.05
N TRP A 47 11.41 9.56 1.97
CA TRP A 47 11.90 10.29 0.80
C TRP A 47 12.34 11.71 1.16
N PHE A 48 11.53 12.42 1.95
CA PHE A 48 11.85 13.77 2.41
C PHE A 48 13.09 13.80 3.32
N ILE A 49 13.22 12.84 4.24
CA ILE A 49 14.39 12.71 5.11
C ILE A 49 15.67 12.51 4.28
N ILE A 50 15.63 11.68 3.24
CA ILE A 50 16.80 11.50 2.36
C ILE A 50 17.19 12.81 1.67
N VAL A 51 16.21 13.58 1.17
CA VAL A 51 16.47 14.88 0.54
C VAL A 51 17.11 15.86 1.53
N LEU A 52 16.60 15.89 2.77
CA LEU A 52 17.17 16.72 3.84
C LEU A 52 18.61 16.30 4.18
N LEU A 53 18.87 15.00 4.30
CA LEU A 53 20.21 14.48 4.60
C LEU A 53 21.20 14.66 3.45
N ALA A 54 20.71 14.85 2.22
CA ALA A 54 21.50 15.11 1.03
C ALA A 54 21.72 16.60 0.75
N ASP A 55 21.31 17.49 1.66
CA ASP A 55 21.40 18.94 1.57
C ASP A 55 20.78 19.51 0.28
N PHE A 56 19.55 19.07 -0.06
CA PHE A 56 18.78 19.53 -1.23
C PHE A 56 19.59 19.48 -2.54
N PRO A 57 19.99 18.29 -3.01
CA PRO A 57 20.88 18.18 -4.15
C PRO A 57 20.21 18.67 -5.44
N GLY A 58 20.96 19.35 -6.30
CA GLY A 58 20.46 19.80 -7.60
C GLY A 58 19.75 21.15 -7.57
N GLU A 59 20.10 22.03 -6.63
CA GLU A 59 19.68 23.43 -6.66
C GLU A 59 20.07 24.09 -7.99
N LEU A 60 19.11 24.76 -8.62
CA LEU A 60 19.37 25.49 -9.86
C LEU A 60 20.17 26.76 -9.55
N PRO A 61 21.21 27.09 -10.35
CA PRO A 61 21.92 28.35 -10.20
C PRO A 61 20.99 29.55 -10.36
N LEU A 62 21.24 30.63 -9.60
CA LEU A 62 20.38 31.83 -9.58
C LEU A 62 20.21 32.50 -10.96
N GLU A 63 21.18 32.34 -11.85
CA GLU A 63 21.13 32.79 -13.25
C GLU A 63 19.96 32.17 -14.05
N TRP A 64 19.49 30.97 -13.69
CA TRP A 64 18.34 30.33 -14.31
C TRP A 64 17.02 30.98 -13.90
N GLN A 65 16.96 31.64 -12.74
CA GLN A 65 15.80 32.39 -12.29
C GLN A 65 15.45 33.53 -13.25
N LEU A 66 16.46 34.13 -13.89
CA LEU A 66 16.28 35.22 -14.86
C LEU A 66 15.81 34.72 -16.23
N ARG A 67 16.02 33.43 -16.53
CA ARG A 67 15.67 32.82 -17.83
C ARG A 67 14.33 32.10 -17.82
N LEU A 68 13.88 31.66 -16.64
CA LEU A 68 12.63 30.93 -16.48
C LEU A 68 11.55 31.82 -15.86
N PRO A 69 10.26 31.59 -16.20
CA PRO A 69 9.17 32.18 -15.42
C PRO A 69 9.31 31.81 -13.93
N THR A 70 9.06 32.76 -13.03
CA THR A 70 9.25 32.57 -11.58
C THR A 70 8.57 31.31 -11.05
N ILE A 71 7.35 31.04 -11.51
CA ILE A 71 6.59 29.85 -11.09
C ILE A 71 7.28 28.54 -11.53
N VAL A 72 7.86 28.53 -12.73
CA VAL A 72 8.56 27.35 -13.27
C VAL A 72 9.85 27.11 -12.49
N TYR A 73 10.60 28.16 -12.18
CA TYR A 73 11.81 28.06 -11.35
C TYR A 73 11.49 27.47 -9.97
N ILE A 74 10.45 27.97 -9.29
CA ILE A 74 10.03 27.47 -7.97
C ILE A 74 9.65 26.00 -8.04
N LEU A 75 8.83 25.60 -9.03
CA LEU A 75 8.42 24.21 -9.20
C LEU A 75 9.63 23.30 -9.43
N ILE A 76 10.51 23.64 -10.37
CA ILE A 76 11.68 22.80 -10.66
C ILE A 76 12.60 22.74 -9.45
N ASN A 77 12.96 23.87 -8.83
CA ASN A 77 13.86 23.88 -7.68
C ASN A 77 13.29 23.14 -6.46
N THR A 78 11.95 23.05 -6.36
CA THR A 78 11.27 22.30 -5.30
C THR A 78 11.25 20.80 -5.58
N PHE A 79 10.98 20.38 -6.82
CA PHE A 79 10.81 18.95 -7.16
C PHE A 79 12.11 18.26 -7.58
N LEU A 80 13.06 18.98 -8.18
CA LEU A 80 14.29 18.41 -8.72
C LEU A 80 15.13 17.65 -7.67
N PRO A 81 15.26 18.13 -6.41
CA PRO A 81 16.01 17.39 -5.38
C PRO A 81 15.46 16.00 -5.09
N PHE A 82 14.15 15.81 -5.18
CA PHE A 82 13.50 14.52 -4.92
C PHE A 82 13.87 13.44 -5.95
N PHE A 83 14.17 13.84 -7.19
CA PHE A 83 14.54 12.95 -8.29
C PHE A 83 16.04 12.95 -8.58
N HIS A 84 16.85 13.58 -7.72
CA HIS A 84 18.28 13.59 -7.89
C HIS A 84 18.86 12.17 -7.72
N PRO A 85 19.84 11.73 -8.54
CA PRO A 85 20.40 10.37 -8.45
C PRO A 85 20.87 9.95 -7.05
N ARG A 86 21.45 10.88 -6.28
CA ARG A 86 21.85 10.65 -4.87
C ARG A 86 20.69 10.23 -3.98
N VAL A 87 19.48 10.77 -4.21
CA VAL A 87 18.27 10.42 -3.47
C VAL A 87 17.69 9.11 -4.00
N LEU A 88 17.64 8.97 -5.33
CA LEU A 88 17.07 7.79 -5.98
C LEU A 88 17.81 6.48 -5.64
N VAL A 89 19.13 6.52 -5.43
CA VAL A 89 19.90 5.33 -5.02
C VAL A 89 19.40 4.73 -3.71
N HIS A 90 18.85 5.55 -2.81
CA HIS A 90 18.25 5.07 -1.55
C HIS A 90 16.76 4.72 -1.70
N LEU A 91 16.04 5.44 -2.56
CA LEU A 91 14.61 5.24 -2.76
C LEU A 91 14.30 3.98 -3.59
N LEU A 92 15.07 3.74 -4.65
CA LEU A 92 14.83 2.65 -5.61
C LEU A 92 14.84 1.26 -4.97
N PRO A 93 15.79 0.90 -4.07
CA PRO A 93 15.75 -0.38 -3.38
C PRO A 93 14.49 -0.59 -2.53
N VAL A 94 13.97 0.45 -1.89
CA VAL A 94 12.74 0.38 -1.08
C VAL A 94 11.53 0.12 -1.97
N VAL A 95 11.41 0.85 -3.08
CA VAL A 95 10.34 0.63 -4.06
C VAL A 95 10.44 -0.78 -4.65
N ALA A 96 11.64 -1.21 -5.04
CA ALA A 96 11.88 -2.54 -5.58
C ALA A 96 11.50 -3.64 -4.58
N ALA A 97 11.84 -3.49 -3.30
CA ALA A 97 11.46 -4.45 -2.26
C ALA A 97 9.93 -4.57 -2.11
N ILE A 98 9.20 -3.46 -2.13
CA ILE A 98 7.73 -3.46 -2.07
C ILE A 98 7.15 -4.17 -3.30
N LEU A 99 7.62 -3.83 -4.50
CA LEU A 99 7.16 -4.43 -5.74
C LEU A 99 7.46 -5.94 -5.81
N CYS A 100 8.66 -6.36 -5.42
CA CYS A 100 9.04 -7.76 -5.33
C CYS A 100 8.18 -8.51 -4.32
N GLY A 101 7.90 -7.94 -3.15
CA GLY A 101 7.02 -8.54 -2.15
C GLY A 101 5.60 -8.75 -2.67
N LEU A 102 5.04 -7.76 -3.37
CA LEU A 102 3.73 -7.89 -4.02
C LEU A 102 3.74 -8.92 -5.14
N PHE A 103 4.80 -8.96 -5.94
CA PHE A 103 4.94 -9.92 -7.03
C PHE A 103 5.02 -11.36 -6.52
N ILE A 104 5.91 -11.63 -5.55
CA ILE A 104 6.08 -12.96 -4.95
C ILE A 104 4.81 -13.38 -4.21
N GLY A 105 4.18 -12.46 -3.46
CA GLY A 105 2.90 -12.74 -2.79
C GLY A 105 1.79 -13.10 -3.78
N SER A 106 1.73 -12.42 -4.93
CA SER A 106 0.75 -12.70 -5.98
C SER A 106 1.03 -14.03 -6.67
N LEU A 107 2.30 -14.37 -6.93
CA LEU A 107 2.68 -15.69 -7.45
C LEU A 107 2.26 -16.80 -6.49
N TYR A 108 2.59 -16.65 -5.20
CA TYR A 108 2.21 -17.61 -4.17
C TYR A 108 0.69 -17.81 -4.12
N LEU A 109 -0.10 -16.74 -4.20
CA LEU A 109 -1.56 -16.83 -4.22
C LEU A 109 -2.10 -17.44 -5.52
N THR A 110 -1.44 -17.19 -6.66
CA THR A 110 -1.79 -17.80 -7.95
C THR A 110 -1.68 -19.32 -7.85
N ASP A 111 -0.57 -19.82 -7.31
CA ASP A 111 -0.35 -21.26 -7.13
C ASP A 111 -1.26 -21.85 -6.04
N LEU A 112 -1.45 -21.13 -4.92
CA LEU A 112 -2.26 -21.60 -3.79
C LEU A 112 -3.74 -21.79 -4.16
N PHE A 113 -4.27 -20.91 -5.01
CA PHE A 113 -5.68 -20.95 -5.45
C PHE A 113 -5.85 -21.54 -6.85
N GLU A 114 -4.78 -22.11 -7.43
CA GLU A 114 -4.78 -22.70 -8.77
C GLU A 114 -5.42 -21.77 -9.82
N LEU A 115 -5.06 -20.48 -9.79
CA LEU A 115 -5.68 -19.47 -10.63
C LEU A 115 -5.12 -19.48 -12.05
N ASP A 116 -6.02 -19.38 -13.04
CA ASP A 116 -5.63 -19.28 -14.46
C ASP A 116 -4.84 -18.00 -14.79
N SER A 117 -4.90 -16.97 -13.92
CA SER A 117 -4.31 -15.66 -14.18
C SER A 117 -3.69 -15.04 -12.93
N PHE A 118 -2.41 -14.68 -13.06
CA PHE A 118 -1.65 -13.92 -12.07
C PHE A 118 -2.34 -12.60 -11.67
N TRP A 119 -3.03 -11.95 -12.62
CA TRP A 119 -3.65 -10.66 -12.37
C TRP A 119 -4.82 -10.74 -11.39
N VAL A 120 -5.50 -11.89 -11.32
CA VAL A 120 -6.57 -12.11 -10.33
C VAL A 120 -5.98 -12.12 -8.92
N ALA A 121 -4.85 -12.81 -8.73
CA ALA A 121 -4.12 -12.84 -7.47
C ALA A 121 -3.53 -11.46 -7.10
N ALA A 122 -2.96 -10.74 -8.07
CA ALA A 122 -2.40 -9.41 -7.85
C ALA A 122 -3.47 -8.39 -7.45
N ASN A 123 -4.62 -8.40 -8.15
CA ASN A 123 -5.76 -7.53 -7.82
C ASN A 123 -6.34 -7.87 -6.45
N TYR A 124 -6.47 -9.16 -6.13
CA TYR A 124 -6.85 -9.60 -4.80
C TYR A 124 -5.89 -9.07 -3.73
N LEU A 125 -4.58 -9.26 -3.92
CA LEU A 125 -3.55 -8.91 -2.93
C LEU A 125 -3.50 -7.39 -2.70
N VAL A 126 -3.52 -6.60 -3.77
CA VAL A 126 -3.51 -5.14 -3.69
C VAL A 126 -4.81 -4.60 -3.08
N GLY A 127 -5.96 -5.16 -3.46
CA GLY A 127 -7.25 -4.82 -2.86
C GLY A 127 -7.33 -5.18 -1.38
N ALA A 128 -6.82 -6.36 -1.02
CA ALA A 128 -6.77 -6.82 0.36
C ALA A 128 -5.79 -6.00 1.20
N LEU A 129 -4.59 -5.69 0.72
CA LEU A 129 -3.57 -4.97 1.49
C LEU A 129 -3.85 -3.46 1.56
N PHE A 130 -4.24 -2.83 0.46
CA PHE A 130 -4.27 -1.37 0.33
C PHE A 130 -5.66 -0.80 0.05
N GLY A 131 -6.65 -1.64 -0.23
CA GLY A 131 -8.00 -1.17 -0.56
C GLY A 131 -8.12 -0.58 -1.97
N LEU A 132 -7.08 -0.75 -2.80
CA LEU A 132 -7.03 -0.28 -4.18
C LEU A 132 -7.66 -1.31 -5.13
N GLY A 133 -8.48 -0.86 -6.07
CA GLY A 133 -9.15 -1.79 -6.99
C GLY A 133 -10.08 -2.78 -6.27
N TYR A 134 -10.72 -2.33 -5.18
CA TYR A 134 -11.57 -3.16 -4.33
C TYR A 134 -12.66 -3.86 -5.18
N PRO A 135 -12.68 -5.19 -5.23
CA PRO A 135 -13.55 -5.90 -6.16
C PRO A 135 -15.02 -5.69 -5.78
N THR A 136 -15.85 -5.55 -6.80
CA THR A 136 -17.30 -5.44 -6.67
C THR A 136 -17.94 -6.48 -7.59
N LEU A 137 -18.90 -7.24 -7.09
CA LEU A 137 -19.59 -8.29 -7.82
C LEU A 137 -21.09 -8.00 -7.80
N MET A 138 -21.68 -7.57 -8.91
CA MET A 138 -23.11 -7.28 -8.95
C MET A 138 -23.89 -8.50 -9.44
N ILE A 139 -24.79 -9.02 -8.63
CA ILE A 139 -25.64 -10.17 -9.01
C ILE A 139 -26.93 -9.66 -9.65
N ASN A 140 -27.02 -9.72 -10.97
CA ASN A 140 -28.26 -9.40 -11.69
C ASN A 140 -29.09 -10.67 -11.94
N ARG A 141 -30.34 -10.69 -11.47
CA ARG A 141 -31.38 -11.69 -11.77
C ARG A 141 -31.10 -13.16 -11.39
N GLY A 142 -29.98 -13.45 -10.73
CA GLY A 142 -29.68 -14.78 -10.18
C GLY A 142 -29.22 -15.82 -11.21
N ASP A 143 -28.85 -15.40 -12.42
CA ASP A 143 -28.23 -16.30 -13.40
C ASP A 143 -26.72 -16.39 -13.13
N ILE A 144 -26.27 -17.58 -12.72
CA ILE A 144 -24.89 -17.86 -12.37
C ILE A 144 -24.00 -17.91 -13.64
N ASN A 145 -24.56 -18.30 -14.79
CA ASN A 145 -23.77 -18.45 -16.01
C ASN A 145 -23.37 -17.09 -16.59
N ASP A 146 -24.27 -16.11 -16.53
CA ASP A 146 -23.98 -14.72 -16.92
C ASP A 146 -22.95 -14.08 -15.98
N LEU A 147 -23.03 -14.41 -14.68
CA LEU A 147 -22.08 -13.93 -13.67
C LEU A 147 -20.66 -14.45 -13.93
N GLU A 148 -20.51 -15.74 -14.25
CA GLU A 148 -19.20 -16.33 -14.60
C GLU A 148 -18.64 -15.78 -15.91
N ALA A 149 -19.50 -15.55 -16.92
CA ALA A 149 -19.06 -14.99 -18.20
C ALA A 149 -18.59 -13.53 -18.07
N GLU A 150 -19.32 -12.71 -17.30
CA GLU A 150 -19.03 -11.27 -17.15
C GLU A 150 -17.92 -11.00 -16.13
N HIS A 151 -17.80 -11.82 -15.07
CA HIS A 151 -16.90 -11.59 -13.93
C HIS A 151 -15.87 -12.72 -13.74
N SER A 152 -15.53 -13.47 -14.79
CA SER A 152 -14.55 -14.57 -14.76
C SER A 152 -13.21 -14.24 -14.10
N ASN A 153 -12.75 -12.98 -14.23
CA ASN A 153 -11.50 -12.48 -13.67
C ASN A 153 -11.68 -11.74 -12.33
N ASN A 154 -12.89 -11.75 -11.75
CA ASN A 154 -13.16 -11.06 -10.49
C ASN A 154 -12.61 -11.87 -9.31
N PRO A 155 -11.72 -11.29 -8.49
CA PRO A 155 -11.17 -11.95 -7.31
C PRO A 155 -12.22 -12.47 -6.33
N LEU A 156 -13.37 -11.80 -6.20
CA LEU A 156 -14.44 -12.24 -5.29
C LEU A 156 -15.04 -13.58 -5.70
N LEU A 157 -15.11 -13.87 -7.00
CA LEU A 157 -15.68 -15.12 -7.50
C LEU A 157 -14.67 -16.27 -7.40
N ARG A 158 -13.37 -15.99 -7.58
CA ARG A 158 -12.30 -16.99 -7.63
C ARG A 158 -11.68 -17.33 -6.27
N ILE A 159 -11.48 -16.31 -5.43
CA ILE A 159 -10.79 -16.43 -4.13
C ILE A 159 -11.76 -16.10 -2.98
N GLY A 160 -12.69 -15.18 -3.22
CA GLY A 160 -13.52 -14.56 -2.18
C GLY A 160 -12.82 -13.39 -1.51
N GLY A 161 -13.14 -13.16 -0.23
CA GLY A 161 -12.45 -12.17 0.59
C GLY A 161 -13.05 -10.75 0.53
N PRO A 162 -12.22 -9.70 0.74
CA PRO A 162 -12.72 -8.34 0.93
C PRO A 162 -13.23 -7.73 -0.38
N GLY A 163 -14.49 -7.29 -0.39
CA GLY A 163 -15.12 -6.62 -1.53
C GLY A 163 -16.60 -6.34 -1.28
N TYR A 164 -17.28 -5.82 -2.30
CA TYR A 164 -18.71 -5.56 -2.27
C TYR A 164 -19.45 -6.56 -3.16
N ILE A 165 -20.58 -7.07 -2.68
CA ILE A 165 -21.53 -7.89 -3.44
C ILE A 165 -22.85 -7.12 -3.49
#